data_AF-A0A8I1SN56-F1
#
_entry.id   AF-A0A8I1SN56-F1
#
_cell.length_a   1.000
_cell.length_b   1.000
_cell.length_c   1.000
_cell.angle_alpha   90.00
_cell.angle_beta   90.00
_cell.angle_gamma   90.00
#
_symmetry.space_group_name_H-M   'P 1'
#
loop_
_entity.id
_entity.type
_entity.pdbx_description
1 polymer ?
#
loop_
_entity_poly.entity_id
_entity_poly.type
_entity_poly.pdbx_seq_one_letter_code
_entity_poly.pdbx_strand_id
1 'polypeptide(L)'
;MERKRAGKKYNDKFKKTIVDLYHAGNSVKDLSSEYGVSEVTIYKWVKAFTPISSEEGSLTPKELAEIQKENLRLKQELDILKKPFEVFLITITSKGFYLVCCQLLKKFV
;
A
#
# COMPACT_ATOMS: atom_id res chain seq x y z
N MET A 1 -27.15 -31.92 20.32
CA MET A 1 -26.07 -32.68 19.64
C MET A 1 -25.83 -32.08 18.28
N GLU A 2 -24.76 -31.30 18.11
CA GLU A 2 -24.45 -30.65 16.84
C GLU A 2 -23.70 -31.64 15.93
N ARG A 3 -24.36 -32.16 14.89
CA ARG A 3 -23.71 -32.98 13.87
C ARG A 3 -22.83 -32.09 13.00
N LYS A 4 -21.57 -31.86 13.42
CA LYS A 4 -20.55 -31.24 12.55
C LYS A 4 -20.35 -32.13 11.33
N ARG A 5 -20.98 -31.77 10.21
CA ARG A 5 -20.76 -32.43 8.92
C ARG A 5 -19.29 -32.29 8.58
N ALA A 6 -18.60 -33.41 8.37
CA ALA A 6 -17.25 -33.42 7.83
C ALA A 6 -17.27 -32.68 6.49
N GLY A 7 -16.75 -31.45 6.49
CA GLY A 7 -16.78 -30.60 5.30
C GLY A 7 -15.98 -31.25 4.17
N LYS A 8 -16.53 -31.23 2.95
CA LYS A 8 -15.74 -31.55 1.75
C LYS A 8 -14.52 -30.63 1.72
N LYS A 9 -13.33 -31.23 1.75
CA LYS A 9 -12.08 -30.50 1.56
C LYS A 9 -11.87 -30.30 0.07
N TYR A 10 -11.90 -29.03 -0.35
CA TYR A 10 -11.58 -28.64 -1.71
C TYR A 10 -10.12 -28.20 -1.77
N ASN A 11 -9.43 -28.52 -2.86
CA ASN A 11 -8.05 -28.07 -3.11
C ASN A 11 -8.03 -26.54 -3.27
N ASP A 12 -7.00 -25.88 -2.76
CA ASP A 12 -6.87 -24.42 -2.84
C ASP A 12 -6.78 -23.92 -4.28
N LYS A 13 -6.18 -24.70 -5.19
CA LYS A 13 -6.18 -24.39 -6.63
C LYS A 13 -7.60 -24.32 -7.20
N PHE A 14 -8.46 -25.26 -6.79
CA PHE A 14 -9.86 -25.29 -7.22
C PHE A 14 -10.65 -24.10 -6.67
N LYS A 15 -10.47 -23.77 -5.38
CA LYS A 15 -11.12 -22.61 -4.77
C LYS A 15 -10.76 -21.32 -5.51
N LYS A 16 -9.49 -21.16 -5.88
CA LYS A 16 -9.00 -20.00 -6.64
C LYS A 16 -9.67 -19.90 -8.01
N THR A 17 -9.77 -21.00 -8.76
CA THR A 17 -10.47 -21.02 -10.05
C THR A 17 -11.93 -20.58 -9.94
N ILE A 18 -12.65 -21.04 -8.91
CA ILE A 18 -14.06 -20.64 -8.71
C ILE A 18 -14.17 -19.14 -8.41
N VAL A 19 -13.24 -18.59 -7.62
CA VAL A 19 -13.22 -17.16 -7.30
C VAL A 19 -12.84 -16.32 -8.52
N ASP A 20 -11.89 -16.77 -9.35
CA ASP A 20 -11.51 -16.11 -10.60
C ASP A 20 -12.71 -16.06 -11.58
N LEU A 21 -13.46 -17.15 -11.70
CA LEU A 21 -14.67 -17.22 -12.53
C LEU A 21 -15.78 -16.28 -12.01
N TYR A 22 -15.92 -16.17 -10.69
CA TYR A 22 -16.84 -15.21 -10.08
C TYR A 22 -16.45 -13.76 -10.42
N HIS A 23 -15.16 -13.43 -10.36
CA HIS A 23 -14.65 -12.11 -10.77
C HIS A 23 -14.77 -11.85 -12.29
N ALA A 24 -14.80 -12.90 -13.11
CA ALA A 24 -15.06 -12.81 -14.55
C ALA A 24 -16.55 -12.54 -14.89
N GLY A 25 -17.44 -12.45 -13.89
CA GLY A 25 -18.85 -12.09 -14.07
C GLY A 25 -19.84 -13.26 -14.01
N ASN A 26 -19.38 -14.46 -13.68
CA ASN A 26 -20.29 -15.61 -13.51
C ASN A 26 -21.07 -15.52 -12.19
N SER A 27 -22.36 -15.84 -12.24
CA SER A 27 -23.19 -15.81 -11.03
C SER A 27 -22.87 -16.98 -10.10
N VAL A 28 -23.01 -16.78 -8.79
CA VAL A 28 -22.79 -17.84 -7.79
C VAL A 28 -23.75 -19.01 -8.00
N LYS A 29 -24.95 -18.77 -8.54
CA LYS A 29 -25.93 -19.82 -8.86
C LYS A 29 -25.45 -20.72 -9.98
N ASP A 30 -24.90 -20.14 -11.04
CA ASP A 30 -24.39 -20.90 -12.18
C ASP A 30 -23.18 -21.74 -11.75
N LEU A 31 -22.25 -21.13 -11.02
CA LEU A 31 -21.09 -21.82 -10.46
C LEU A 31 -21.49 -22.94 -9.47
N SER A 32 -22.55 -22.73 -8.70
CA SER A 32 -23.06 -23.73 -7.77
C SER A 32 -23.66 -24.93 -8.50
N SER A 33 -24.43 -24.69 -9.57
CA SER A 33 -25.05 -25.73 -10.38
C SER A 33 -24.03 -26.51 -11.22
N GLU A 34 -23.05 -25.83 -11.82
CA GLU A 34 -22.06 -26.45 -12.70
C GLU A 34 -21.02 -27.26 -11.94
N TYR A 35 -20.49 -26.71 -10.83
CA TYR A 35 -19.42 -27.33 -10.06
C TYR A 35 -19.93 -28.12 -8.83
N GLY A 36 -21.24 -28.10 -8.56
CA GLY A 36 -21.85 -28.81 -7.44
C GLY A 36 -21.40 -28.30 -6.06
N VAL A 37 -20.99 -27.04 -5.99
CA VAL A 37 -20.53 -26.39 -4.76
C VAL A 37 -21.65 -25.53 -4.20
N SER A 38 -22.01 -25.70 -2.93
CA SER A 38 -23.03 -24.85 -2.31
C SER A 38 -22.68 -23.37 -2.41
N GLU A 39 -23.65 -22.54 -2.80
CA GLU A 39 -23.52 -21.07 -2.88
C GLU A 39 -22.87 -20.47 -1.62
N VAL A 40 -23.25 -20.92 -0.42
CA VAL A 40 -22.67 -20.46 0.85
C VAL A 40 -21.16 -20.70 0.93
N THR A 41 -20.70 -21.81 0.35
CA THR A 41 -19.28 -22.16 0.30
C THR A 41 -18.54 -21.29 -0.72
N ILE A 42 -19.17 -21.00 -1.86
CA ILE A 42 -18.62 -20.08 -2.88
C ILE A 42 -18.49 -18.68 -2.28
N TYR A 43 -19.53 -18.14 -1.64
CA TYR A 43 -19.46 -16.84 -0.95
C TYR A 43 -18.38 -16.81 0.14
N LYS A 44 -18.16 -17.92 0.86
CA LYS A 44 -17.06 -18.04 1.83
C LYS A 44 -15.70 -17.98 1.15
N TRP A 45 -15.53 -18.60 -0.02
CA TRP A 45 -14.29 -18.54 -0.77
C TRP A 45 -14.07 -17.16 -1.39
N VAL A 46 -15.09 -16.59 -2.03
CA VAL A 46 -15.04 -15.20 -2.50
C VAL A 46 -14.62 -14.29 -1.35
N LYS A 47 -15.26 -14.35 -0.18
CA LYS A 47 -14.84 -13.52 0.97
C LYS A 47 -13.42 -13.82 1.48
N ALA A 48 -12.91 -15.04 1.33
CA ALA A 48 -11.57 -15.43 1.77
C ALA A 48 -10.47 -15.09 0.76
N PHE A 49 -10.78 -15.05 -0.52
CA PHE A 49 -9.85 -14.83 -1.63
C PHE A 49 -10.01 -13.45 -2.28
N THR A 50 -11.14 -12.78 -2.10
CA THR A 50 -11.31 -11.36 -2.38
C THR A 50 -10.64 -10.62 -1.24
N PRO A 51 -9.50 -9.96 -1.48
CA PRO A 51 -8.88 -9.12 -0.47
C PRO A 51 -9.87 -8.01 -0.14
N ILE A 52 -10.08 -7.75 1.15
CA ILE A 52 -10.74 -6.53 1.63
C ILE A 52 -9.76 -5.39 1.36
N SER A 53 -9.62 -5.02 0.09
CA SER A 53 -8.95 -3.81 -0.34
C SER A 53 -10.07 -2.84 -0.63
N SER A 54 -10.58 -2.21 0.44
CA SER A 54 -10.92 -0.81 0.32
C SER A 54 -9.63 -0.14 -0.16
N GLU A 55 -9.71 0.50 -1.33
CA GLU A 55 -8.67 1.36 -1.93
C GLU A 55 -7.22 0.84 -1.96
N GLU A 56 -6.74 0.46 -3.15
CA GLU A 56 -5.31 0.37 -3.52
C GLU A 56 -4.39 -0.50 -2.65
N GLY A 57 -4.19 -1.75 -3.10
CA GLY A 57 -2.98 -2.50 -2.77
C GLY A 57 -3.10 -3.34 -1.51
N SER A 58 -3.34 -4.64 -1.71
CA SER A 58 -3.19 -5.68 -0.71
C SER A 58 -1.80 -5.61 -0.06
N LEU A 59 -1.71 -4.99 1.11
CA LEU A 59 -0.59 -5.11 2.04
C LEU A 59 -1.14 -5.66 3.35
N THR A 60 -0.65 -6.83 3.73
CA THR A 60 -0.95 -7.45 5.02
C THR A 60 -0.50 -6.53 6.17
N PRO A 61 -1.07 -6.63 7.39
CA PRO A 61 -0.70 -5.77 8.52
C PRO A 61 0.79 -5.80 8.88
N LYS A 62 1.48 -6.90 8.52
CA LYS A 62 2.93 -7.03 8.65
C LYS A 62 3.69 -6.18 7.63
N GLU A 63 3.25 -6.18 6.38
CA GLU A 63 3.85 -5.39 5.30
C GLU A 63 3.64 -3.89 5.53
N LEU A 64 2.49 -3.48 6.09
CA LEU A 64 2.27 -2.07 6.49
C LEU A 64 3.25 -1.61 7.57
N ALA A 65 3.56 -2.45 8.54
CA ALA A 65 4.52 -2.12 9.59
C ALA A 65 5.95 -2.00 9.05
N GLU A 66 6.33 -2.88 8.13
CA GLU A 66 7.64 -2.82 7.47
C GLU A 66 7.76 -1.59 6.56
N ILE A 67 6.74 -1.30 5.76
CA ILE A 67 6.69 -0.11 4.88
C ILE A 67 6.67 1.19 5.68
N GLN A 68 5.98 1.24 6.82
CA GLN A 68 6.03 2.40 7.71
C GLN A 68 7.42 2.59 8.33
N LYS A 69 8.09 1.50 8.70
CA LYS A 69 9.45 1.53 9.23
C LYS A 69 10.45 2.03 8.19
N GLU A 70 10.34 1.57 6.95
CA GLU A 70 11.17 2.03 5.84
C GLU A 70 10.89 3.50 5.50
N ASN A 71 9.63 3.93 5.46
CA ASN A 71 9.27 5.34 5.27
C ASN A 71 9.84 6.25 6.36
N LEU A 72 9.83 5.80 7.61
CA LEU A 72 10.41 6.57 8.71
C LEU A 72 11.93 6.70 8.55
N ARG A 73 12.61 5.61 8.18
CA ARG A 73 14.06 5.62 7.93
C ARG A 73 14.43 6.55 6.77
N LEU A 74 13.71 6.45 5.65
CA LEU A 74 13.93 7.31 4.48
C LEU A 74 13.70 8.80 4.80
N LYS A 75 12.68 9.12 5.60
CA LYS A 75 12.44 10.51 6.05
C LYS A 75 13.57 11.02 6.95
N GLN A 76 14.15 10.17 7.80
CA GLN A 76 15.31 10.53 8.63
C GLN A 76 16.55 10.78 7.76
N GLU A 77 16.81 9.94 6.76
CA GLU A 77 17.93 10.14 5.82
C GLU A 77 17.77 11.45 5.03
N LEU A 78 16.54 11.78 4.59
CA LEU A 78 16.26 13.07 3.93
C LEU A 78 16.42 14.26 4.87
N ASP A 79 15.99 14.14 6.13
CA ASP A 79 16.07 15.23 7.11
C ASP A 79 17.53 15.58 7.45
N ILE A 80 18.39 14.57 7.59
CA ILE A 80 19.83 14.73 7.82
C ILE A 80 20.50 15.49 6.66
N LEU A 81 20.09 15.24 5.42
CA LEU A 81 20.68 15.91 4.25
C LEU A 81 20.03 17.28 3.95
N LYS A 82 18.73 17.41 4.17
CA LYS A 82 17.96 18.61 3.81
C LYS A 82 18.21 19.78 4.75
N LYS A 83 18.30 19.54 6.06
CA LYS A 83 18.61 20.58 7.06
C LYS A 83 19.93 21.33 6.80
N PRO A 84 21.08 20.65 6.61
CA PRO A 84 22.33 21.35 6.33
C PRO A 84 22.31 22.03 4.97
N PHE A 85 21.62 21.46 3.97
CA PHE A 85 21.44 22.10 2.67
C PHE A 85 20.65 23.42 2.78
N GLU A 86 19.57 23.43 3.57
CA GLU A 86 18.77 24.63 3.81
C GLU A 86 19.57 25.73 4.53
N VAL A 87 20.32 25.37 5.58
CA VAL A 87 21.24 26.29 6.28
C VAL A 87 22.33 26.81 5.35
N PHE A 88 22.87 25.96 4.49
CA PHE A 88 23.90 26.32 3.51
C PHE A 88 23.38 27.34 2.48
N LEU A 89 22.18 27.13 1.93
CA LEU A 89 21.55 28.07 1.00
C LEU A 89 21.26 29.43 1.65
N ILE A 90 20.77 29.45 2.89
CA ILE A 90 20.55 30.70 3.65
C ILE A 90 21.87 31.45 3.88
N THR A 91 22.95 30.71 4.15
CA THR A 91 24.28 31.31 4.35
C THR A 91 24.83 31.92 3.06
N ILE A 92 24.64 31.26 1.92
CA ILE A 92 25.09 31.78 0.61
C ILE A 92 24.32 33.03 0.23
N THR A 93 22.99 33.00 0.36
CA THR A 93 22.14 34.16 0.05
C THR A 93 22.48 35.34 0.94
N SER A 94 22.59 35.15 2.26
CA SER A 94 22.99 36.20 3.21
C SER A 94 24.38 36.80 2.90
N LYS A 95 25.39 35.96 2.64
CA LYS A 95 26.73 36.43 2.24
C LYS A 95 26.70 37.17 0.89
N GLY A 96 25.92 36.70 -0.07
CA GLY A 96 25.72 37.35 -1.36
C GLY A 96 25.10 38.74 -1.21
N PHE A 97 24.04 38.88 -0.41
CA PHE A 97 23.42 40.16 -0.09
C PHE A 97 24.40 41.12 0.61
N TYR A 98 25.20 40.63 1.56
CA TYR A 98 26.22 41.43 2.23
C TYR A 98 27.29 41.93 1.25
N LEU A 99 27.74 41.09 0.32
CA LEU A 99 28.74 41.45 -0.68
C LEU A 99 28.22 42.52 -1.65
N VAL A 100 26.99 42.37 -2.13
CA VAL A 100 26.31 43.35 -3.00
C VAL A 100 26.12 44.68 -2.28
N CYS A 101 25.69 44.63 -1.01
CA CYS A 101 25.52 45.83 -0.18
C CYS A 101 26.85 46.55 0.05
N CYS A 102 27.93 45.83 0.37
CA CYS A 102 29.28 46.40 0.49
C CYS A 102 29.80 46.99 -0.82
N GLN A 103 29.54 46.36 -1.97
CA GLN A 103 29.93 46.88 -3.28
C GLN A 103 29.14 48.15 -3.65
N LEU A 104 27.86 48.24 -3.28
CA LEU A 104 27.05 49.44 -3.45
C LEU A 104 27.54 50.57 -2.55
N LEU A 105 27.82 50.31 -1.26
CA LEU A 105 28.32 51.34 -0.35
C LEU A 105 29.69 51.91 -0.77
N LYS A 106 30.58 51.08 -1.34
CA LYS A 106 31.86 51.54 -1.90
C LYS A 106 31.73 52.38 -3.18
N LYS A 107 30.57 52.37 -3.85
CA LYS A 107 30.31 53.22 -5.03
C LYS A 107 29.71 54.58 -4.67
N PHE A 108 29.27 54.77 -3.43
CA PHE A 108 28.63 55.99 -2.93
C PHE A 108 29.54 56.85 -2.02
N VAL A 109 30.78 56.42 -1.79
CA VAL A 109 31.88 57.20 -1.17
C VAL A 109 32.91 57.48 -2.25
#